data_AF-A0A8S1HFX5-F1
#
_entry.id   AF-A0A8S1HFX5-F1
#
_cell.length_a   1.000
_cell.length_b   1.000
_cell.length_c   1.000
_cell.angle_alpha   90.00
_cell.angle_beta   90.00
_cell.angle_gamma   90.00
#
_symmetry.space_group_name_H-M   'P 1'
#
loop_
_entity.id
_entity.type
_entity.pdbx_description
1 polymer ?
#
loop_
_entity_poly.entity_id
_entity_poly.type
_entity_poly.pdbx_seq_one_letter_code
_entity_poly.pdbx_strand_id
1 'polypeptide(L)'
;MPGREGLVLHVPSRSLDLQKFLRETEQIRIERELALMQIRESRRLALKLAEEREKLNWSLCGGALVVVLSTLSSFHHKNLLHMLPVFPTATFLGYKAHFCYGDQLQRIKENSLNLIEKDDERLNLFPASLNEMKGMKSALFDEIKRDADEKMELRLAMLDLNNNQNEALELSKRREQFGFEVLAAATTTAVLLAAGSIYKRKDLVVPIVPLIMGIGYRYDAAFGTNRESIRESAEKILKTNPELVQPIAGAITLRQIDEYRKANFQK
;
A
#
# COMPACT_ATOMS: atom_id res chain seq x y z
N MET A 1 40.27 -13.03 59.45
CA MET A 1 39.75 -12.60 58.13
C MET A 1 38.31 -13.09 58.02
N PRO A 2 37.33 -12.20 57.85
CA PRO A 2 35.90 -12.50 58.04
C PRO A 2 35.29 -13.19 56.82
N GLY A 3 34.44 -14.19 57.06
CA GLY A 3 33.61 -14.84 56.06
C GLY A 3 32.47 -13.92 55.63
N ARG A 4 32.41 -13.60 54.34
CA ARG A 4 31.26 -12.92 53.72
C ARG A 4 30.12 -13.91 53.58
N GLU A 5 29.11 -13.79 54.43
CA GLU A 5 27.80 -14.38 54.18
C GLU A 5 27.20 -13.70 52.95
N GLY A 6 27.04 -14.46 51.87
CA GLY A 6 26.36 -14.04 50.66
C GLY A 6 24.88 -13.87 50.97
N LEU A 7 24.43 -12.62 50.95
CA LEU A 7 23.03 -12.23 51.02
C LEU A 7 22.32 -12.71 49.75
N VAL A 8 21.84 -13.96 49.76
CA VAL A 8 20.96 -14.48 48.72
C VAL A 8 19.62 -13.77 48.90
N LEU A 9 19.43 -12.68 48.14
CA LEU A 9 18.15 -11.98 48.04
C LEU A 9 17.08 -12.99 47.57
N HIS A 10 16.27 -13.45 48.52
CA HIS A 10 15.09 -14.26 48.24
C HIS A 10 14.07 -13.36 47.54
N VAL A 11 14.12 -13.34 46.21
CA VAL A 11 13.11 -12.68 45.37
C VAL A 11 11.79 -13.41 45.59
N PRO A 12 10.72 -12.74 46.03
CA PRO A 12 9.46 -13.40 46.37
C PRO A 12 8.85 -14.07 45.14
N SER A 13 8.40 -15.31 45.25
CA SER A 13 7.79 -16.12 44.17
C SER A 13 6.74 -15.35 43.36
N ARG A 14 5.98 -14.48 44.04
CA ARG A 14 4.94 -13.60 43.47
C ARG A 14 5.45 -12.63 42.40
N SER A 15 6.68 -12.12 42.50
CA SER A 15 7.23 -11.20 41.49
C SER A 15 7.67 -11.94 40.23
N LEU A 16 8.02 -13.22 40.34
CA LEU A 16 8.40 -14.07 39.21
C LEU A 16 7.16 -14.48 38.40
N ASP A 17 6.07 -14.82 39.10
CA ASP A 17 4.76 -15.09 38.49
C ASP A 17 4.18 -13.85 37.78
N LEU A 18 4.34 -12.66 38.37
CA LEU A 18 3.91 -11.40 37.76
C LEU A 18 4.72 -11.05 36.50
N GLN A 19 6.04 -11.29 36.51
CA GLN A 19 6.87 -11.05 35.32
C GLN A 19 6.52 -12.01 34.18
N LYS A 20 6.28 -13.29 34.49
CA LYS A 20 5.81 -14.26 33.50
C LYS A 20 4.46 -13.85 32.92
N PHE A 21 3.53 -13.46 33.79
CA PHE A 21 2.22 -12.95 33.41
C PHE A 21 2.28 -11.74 32.48
N LEU A 22 3.05 -10.71 32.84
CA LEU A 22 3.21 -9.51 32.03
C LEU A 22 3.74 -9.84 30.63
N ARG A 23 4.77 -10.69 30.57
CA ARG A 23 5.36 -11.14 29.30
C ARG A 23 4.35 -11.87 28.42
N GLU A 24 3.53 -12.74 28.99
CA GLU A 24 2.47 -13.45 28.25
C GLU A 24 1.45 -12.47 27.64
N THR A 25 1.02 -11.46 28.40
CA THR A 25 0.06 -10.45 27.90
C THR A 25 0.66 -9.58 26.80
N GLU A 26 1.94 -9.22 26.93
CA GLU A 26 2.66 -8.45 25.91
C GLU A 26 2.83 -9.25 24.63
N GLN A 27 3.14 -10.54 24.74
CA GLN A 27 3.29 -11.42 23.59
C GLN A 27 1.97 -11.56 22.82
N ILE A 28 0.85 -11.83 23.52
CA ILE A 28 -0.48 -11.93 22.89
C ILE A 28 -0.85 -10.62 22.18
N ARG A 29 -0.52 -9.47 22.78
CA ARG A 29 -0.74 -8.16 22.16
C ARG A 29 0.07 -8.02 20.87
N ILE A 30 1.37 -8.33 20.91
CA ILE A 30 2.26 -8.22 19.76
C ILE A 30 1.80 -9.12 18.61
N GLU A 31 1.42 -10.37 18.89
CA GLU A 31 0.92 -11.32 17.87
C GLU A 31 -0.32 -10.78 17.14
N ARG A 32 -1.27 -10.19 17.87
CA ARG A 32 -2.48 -9.59 17.29
C ARG A 32 -2.19 -8.33 16.49
N GLU A 33 -1.30 -7.48 16.98
CA GLU A 33 -0.87 -6.27 16.27
C GLU A 33 -0.16 -6.64 14.95
N LEU A 34 0.68 -7.68 14.97
CA LEU A 34 1.36 -8.19 13.77
C LEU A 34 0.36 -8.72 12.74
N ALA A 35 -0.62 -9.53 13.17
CA ALA A 35 -1.67 -10.04 12.29
C ALA A 35 -2.51 -8.91 11.66
N LEU A 36 -2.86 -7.88 12.45
CA LEU A 36 -3.53 -6.69 11.94
C LEU A 36 -2.68 -5.93 10.92
N MET A 37 -1.38 -5.76 11.18
CA MET A 37 -0.47 -5.08 10.27
C MET A 37 -0.39 -5.80 8.91
N GLN A 38 -0.32 -7.13 8.90
CA GLN A 38 -0.30 -7.92 7.67
C GLN A 38 -1.60 -7.79 6.86
N ILE A 39 -2.75 -7.83 7.53
CA ILE A 39 -4.05 -7.63 6.88
C ILE A 39 -4.13 -6.21 6.31
N ARG A 40 -3.62 -5.21 7.04
CA ARG A 40 -3.59 -3.82 6.56
C ARG A 40 -2.66 -3.65 5.38
N GLU A 41 -1.48 -4.25 5.40
CA GLU A 41 -0.50 -4.18 4.32
C GLU A 41 -1.03 -4.79 3.03
N SER A 42 -1.62 -5.99 3.12
CA SER A 42 -2.26 -6.63 1.96
C SER A 42 -3.38 -5.76 1.39
N ARG A 43 -4.29 -5.23 2.22
CA ARG A 43 -5.33 -4.31 1.72
C ARG A 43 -4.74 -3.06 1.07
N ARG A 44 -3.68 -2.49 1.64
CA ARG A 44 -2.98 -1.30 1.08
C ARG A 44 -2.35 -1.60 -0.28
N LEU A 45 -1.70 -2.75 -0.44
CA LEU A 45 -1.11 -3.16 -1.71
C LEU A 45 -2.18 -3.40 -2.78
N ALA A 46 -3.32 -4.01 -2.43
CA ALA A 46 -4.44 -4.20 -3.35
C ALA A 46 -5.03 -2.86 -3.81
N LEU A 47 -5.24 -1.93 -2.88
CA LEU A 47 -5.72 -0.58 -3.20
C LEU A 47 -4.76 0.15 -4.13
N LYS A 48 -3.45 0.08 -3.84
CA LYS A 48 -2.42 0.71 -4.68
C LYS A 48 -2.40 0.10 -6.08
N LEU A 49 -2.51 -1.22 -6.20
CA LEU A 49 -2.54 -1.90 -7.49
C LEU A 49 -3.81 -1.57 -8.29
N ALA A 50 -4.96 -1.49 -7.63
CA ALA A 50 -6.21 -1.07 -8.24
C ALA A 50 -6.16 0.38 -8.73
N GLU A 51 -5.59 1.28 -7.94
CA GLU A 51 -5.40 2.68 -8.33
C GLU A 51 -4.50 2.81 -9.57
N GLU A 52 -3.42 2.02 -9.65
CA GLU A 52 -2.53 2.02 -10.82
C GLU A 52 -3.22 1.45 -12.08
N ARG A 53 -4.13 0.48 -11.94
CA ARG A 53 -4.95 -0.03 -13.06
C ARG A 53 -5.91 1.02 -13.58
N GLU A 54 -6.55 1.76 -12.69
CA GLU A 54 -7.44 2.85 -13.09
C GLU A 54 -6.67 3.97 -13.80
N LYS A 55 -5.53 4.40 -13.24
CA LYS A 55 -4.63 5.37 -13.89
C LYS A 55 -4.20 4.90 -15.27
N LEU A 56 -3.89 3.60 -15.41
CA LEU A 56 -3.52 3.01 -16.70
C LEU A 56 -4.68 3.10 -17.68
N ASN A 57 -5.92 2.80 -17.27
CA ASN A 57 -7.08 2.88 -18.16
C ASN A 57 -7.29 4.31 -18.71
N TRP A 58 -7.19 5.32 -17.84
CA TRP A 58 -7.23 6.73 -18.24
C TRP A 58 -6.07 7.13 -19.15
N SER A 59 -4.85 6.68 -18.81
CA SER A 59 -3.65 6.98 -19.59
C SER A 59 -3.64 6.27 -20.94
N LEU A 60 -4.23 5.08 -21.04
CA LEU A 60 -4.35 4.30 -22.27
C LEU A 60 -5.27 5.02 -23.25
N CYS A 61 -6.42 5.51 -22.80
CA CYS A 61 -7.34 6.29 -23.63
C CYS A 61 -6.68 7.57 -24.15
N GLY A 62 -5.98 8.33 -23.28
CA GLY A 62 -5.24 9.53 -23.69
C GLY A 62 -4.09 9.23 -24.64
N GLY A 63 -3.29 8.21 -24.34
CA GLY A 63 -2.16 7.77 -25.16
C GLY A 63 -2.59 7.25 -26.53
N ALA A 64 -3.66 6.46 -26.60
CA ALA A 64 -4.24 5.99 -27.86
C ALA A 64 -4.69 7.17 -28.73
N LEU A 65 -5.32 8.18 -28.13
CA LEU A 65 -5.74 9.38 -28.85
C LEU A 65 -4.52 10.18 -29.37
N VAL A 66 -3.46 10.29 -28.58
CA VAL A 66 -2.18 10.89 -29.03
C VAL A 66 -1.59 10.11 -30.21
N VAL A 67 -1.56 8.78 -30.16
CA VAL A 67 -1.05 7.94 -31.26
C VAL A 67 -1.88 8.14 -32.54
N VAL A 68 -3.22 8.17 -32.43
CA VAL A 68 -4.11 8.40 -33.58
C VAL A 68 -3.90 9.80 -34.18
N LEU A 69 -3.81 10.85 -33.35
CA LEU A 69 -3.57 12.20 -33.84
C LEU A 69 -2.17 12.36 -34.44
N SER A 70 -1.15 11.77 -33.82
CA SER A 70 0.23 11.77 -34.33
C SER A 70 0.35 11.06 -35.67
N THR A 71 -0.30 9.90 -35.83
CA THR A 71 -0.30 9.16 -37.10
C THR A 71 -1.04 9.93 -38.20
N LEU A 72 -2.25 10.45 -37.93
CA LEU A 72 -3.00 11.28 -38.88
C LEU A 72 -2.22 12.54 -39.29
N SER A 73 -1.58 13.21 -38.32
CA SER A 73 -0.75 14.39 -38.60
C SER A 73 0.47 14.04 -39.46
N SER A 74 1.13 12.91 -39.17
CA SER A 74 2.28 12.43 -39.96
C SER A 74 1.88 12.12 -41.42
N PHE A 75 0.71 11.51 -41.66
CA PHE A 75 0.19 11.27 -43.01
C PHE A 75 -0.13 12.55 -43.76
N HIS A 76 -0.74 13.54 -43.10
CA HIS A 76 -1.10 14.82 -43.73
C HIS A 76 0.13 15.67 -44.10
N HIS A 77 1.16 15.68 -43.25
CA HIS A 77 2.35 16.51 -43.44
C HIS A 77 3.53 15.78 -44.11
N LYS A 78 3.38 14.48 -44.40
CA LYS A 78 4.45 13.59 -44.95
C LYS A 78 5.75 13.68 -44.18
N ASN A 79 5.67 13.97 -42.88
CA ASN A 79 6.82 14.18 -42.02
C ASN A 79 6.77 13.18 -40.87
N LEU A 80 7.83 12.37 -40.72
CA LEU A 80 7.90 11.32 -39.71
C LEU A 80 8.09 11.91 -38.30
N LEU A 81 8.50 13.18 -38.20
CA LEU A 81 8.78 13.83 -36.92
C LEU A 81 7.54 13.94 -36.01
N HIS A 82 6.33 13.91 -36.56
CA HIS A 82 5.08 13.91 -35.77
C HIS A 82 4.81 12.59 -35.03
N MET A 83 5.56 11.52 -35.33
CA MET A 83 5.50 10.23 -34.61
C MET A 83 6.40 10.20 -33.38
N LEU A 84 7.24 11.22 -33.16
CA LEU A 84 8.16 11.28 -32.00
C LEU A 84 7.46 11.09 -30.64
N PRO A 85 6.24 11.61 -30.39
CA PRO A 85 5.52 11.37 -29.13
C PRO A 85 5.08 9.92 -28.92
N VAL A 86 4.99 9.11 -29.98
CA VAL A 86 4.50 7.71 -29.90
C VAL A 86 5.49 6.83 -29.14
N PHE A 87 6.80 7.06 -29.31
CA PHE A 87 7.80 6.19 -28.71
C PHE A 87 7.85 6.29 -27.17
N PRO A 88 7.93 7.49 -26.55
CA PRO A 88 7.88 7.62 -25.09
C PRO A 88 6.54 7.18 -24.51
N THR A 89 5.42 7.48 -25.17
CA THR A 89 4.08 7.11 -24.68
C THR A 89 3.87 5.60 -24.71
N ALA A 90 4.23 4.92 -25.81
CA ALA A 90 4.14 3.48 -25.91
C ALA A 90 5.05 2.76 -24.90
N THR A 91 6.28 3.24 -24.72
CA THR A 91 7.22 2.66 -23.74
C THR A 91 6.70 2.80 -22.31
N PHE A 92 6.18 3.99 -21.95
CA PHE A 92 5.60 4.23 -20.63
C PHE A 92 4.36 3.38 -20.37
N LEU A 93 3.44 3.30 -21.34
CA LEU A 93 2.23 2.48 -21.24
C LEU A 93 2.55 0.99 -21.17
N GLY A 94 3.54 0.53 -21.94
CA GLY A 94 4.02 -0.85 -21.89
C GLY A 94 4.55 -1.22 -20.51
N TYR A 95 5.39 -0.35 -19.92
CA TYR A 95 5.88 -0.53 -18.54
C TYR A 95 4.72 -0.58 -17.54
N LYS A 96 3.78 0.37 -17.62
CA LYS A 96 2.64 0.43 -16.70
C LYS A 96 1.70 -0.79 -16.85
N ALA A 97 1.47 -1.26 -18.08
CA ALA A 97 0.69 -2.47 -18.34
C ALA A 97 1.37 -3.70 -17.74
N HIS A 98 2.68 -3.82 -17.94
CA HIS A 98 3.49 -4.90 -17.38
C HIS A 98 3.52 -4.86 -15.84
N PHE A 99 3.53 -3.67 -15.24
CA PHE A 99 3.41 -3.50 -13.79
C PHE A 99 2.04 -3.89 -13.23
N CYS A 100 0.95 -3.57 -13.94
CA CYS A 100 -0.42 -3.78 -13.45
C CYS A 100 -0.97 -5.20 -13.67
N TYR A 101 -0.53 -5.85 -14.75
CA TYR A 101 -1.05 -7.15 -15.20
C TYR A 101 0.02 -8.24 -15.38
N GLY A 102 1.30 -7.87 -15.41
CA GLY A 102 2.42 -8.80 -15.57
C GLY A 102 3.02 -9.27 -14.25
N ASP A 103 4.23 -9.83 -14.33
CA ASP A 103 4.97 -10.44 -13.22
C ASP A 103 5.82 -9.43 -12.42
N GLN A 104 5.87 -8.17 -12.85
CA GLN A 104 6.84 -7.23 -12.34
C GLN A 104 6.68 -6.94 -10.85
N LEU A 105 5.45 -6.93 -10.35
CA LEU A 105 5.19 -6.78 -8.92
C LEU A 105 5.76 -7.96 -8.11
N GLN A 106 5.65 -9.19 -8.65
CA GLN A 106 6.22 -10.38 -8.04
C GLN A 106 7.75 -10.31 -8.04
N ARG A 107 8.36 -9.90 -9.17
CA ARG A 107 9.82 -9.73 -9.26
C ARG A 107 10.35 -8.65 -8.32
N ILE A 108 9.63 -7.54 -8.15
CA ILE A 108 9.99 -6.51 -7.16
C ILE A 108 9.95 -7.08 -5.74
N LYS A 109 8.92 -7.88 -5.42
CA LYS A 109 8.79 -8.54 -4.14
C LYS A 109 9.92 -9.54 -3.88
N GLU A 110 10.21 -10.41 -4.85
CA GLU A 110 11.31 -11.38 -4.77
C GLU A 110 12.68 -10.68 -4.62
N ASN A 111 12.92 -9.62 -5.39
CA ASN A 111 14.13 -8.82 -5.24
C ASN A 111 14.22 -8.16 -3.87
N SER A 112 13.11 -7.66 -3.31
CA SER A 112 13.10 -7.09 -1.96
C SER A 112 13.37 -8.14 -0.87
N LEU A 113 12.86 -9.37 -1.04
CA LEU A 113 13.16 -10.49 -0.16
C LEU A 113 14.65 -10.87 -0.20
N ASN A 114 15.21 -10.99 -1.41
CA ASN A 114 16.63 -11.27 -1.60
C ASN A 114 17.54 -10.18 -1.01
N LEU A 115 17.09 -8.92 -0.97
CA LEU A 115 17.83 -7.84 -0.31
C LEU A 115 17.77 -7.95 1.21
N ILE A 116 16.61 -8.31 1.77
CA ILE A 116 16.44 -8.54 3.21
C ILE A 116 17.31 -9.73 3.66
N GLU A 117 17.35 -10.82 2.90
CA GLU A 117 18.14 -12.01 3.20
C GLU A 117 19.66 -11.77 3.09
N LYS A 118 20.09 -10.87 2.20
CA LYS A 118 21.52 -10.53 2.04
C LYS A 118 22.04 -9.55 3.09
N ASP A 119 21.19 -8.72 3.68
CA ASP A 119 21.54 -7.72 4.71
C ASP A 119 21.40 -8.27 6.16
N ASP A 120 21.80 -9.53 6.36
CA ASP A 120 21.58 -10.40 7.54
C ASP A 120 22.10 -9.85 8.90
N GLU A 121 22.79 -8.71 8.94
CA GLU A 121 23.27 -8.08 10.19
C GLU A 121 22.34 -7.01 10.78
N ARG A 122 21.32 -6.52 10.06
CA ARG A 122 20.46 -5.40 10.56
C ARG A 122 19.02 -5.77 10.91
N LEU A 123 18.54 -6.96 10.56
CA LEU A 123 17.12 -7.31 10.63
C LEU A 123 16.85 -8.63 11.36
N ASN A 124 17.41 -8.77 12.56
CA ASN A 124 16.80 -9.58 13.61
C ASN A 124 15.52 -8.88 14.11
N LEU A 125 14.48 -8.78 13.28
CA LEU A 125 13.15 -8.49 13.78
C LEU A 125 12.58 -9.80 14.33
N PHE A 126 12.34 -9.81 15.64
CA PHE A 126 11.80 -10.86 16.50
C PHE A 126 12.82 -11.81 17.16
N PRO A 127 13.37 -11.44 18.34
CA PRO A 127 13.64 -12.43 19.37
C PRO A 127 12.30 -12.80 20.02
N ALA A 128 11.52 -13.68 19.39
CA ALA A 128 10.46 -14.38 20.11
C ALA A 128 11.10 -15.53 20.89
N SER A 129 11.69 -15.23 22.07
CA SER A 129 11.97 -16.29 23.03
C SER A 129 10.63 -16.74 23.62
N LEU A 130 10.01 -17.70 22.93
CA LEU A 130 8.91 -18.52 23.43
C LEU A 130 9.46 -19.36 24.59
N ASN A 131 9.20 -18.91 25.82
CA ASN A 131 9.37 -19.74 27.00
C ASN A 131 8.12 -19.68 27.88
N GLU A 132 7.57 -20.88 28.07
CA GLU A 132 6.77 -21.34 29.20
C GLU A 132 5.38 -20.75 29.40
N MET A 133 4.43 -21.15 28.56
CA MET A 133 3.04 -21.31 29.01
C MET A 133 2.91 -22.61 29.79
N LYS A 134 2.78 -22.49 31.11
CA LYS A 134 2.15 -23.54 31.92
C LYS A 134 1.40 -22.92 33.10
N GLY A 135 0.07 -23.05 33.06
CA GLY A 135 -0.76 -23.08 34.27
C GLY A 135 -1.43 -21.79 34.70
N MET A 136 -2.19 -21.12 33.82
CA MET A 136 -3.21 -20.16 34.26
C MET A 136 -4.59 -20.84 34.22
N LYS A 137 -5.37 -20.72 35.30
CA LYS A 137 -6.77 -21.20 35.33
C LYS A 137 -7.58 -20.52 34.20
N SER A 138 -8.38 -21.30 33.48
CA SER A 138 -9.14 -20.90 32.28
C SER A 138 -9.93 -19.59 32.46
N ALA A 139 -10.52 -19.36 33.63
CA ALA A 139 -11.32 -18.18 33.90
C ALA A 139 -10.54 -16.85 33.88
N LEU A 140 -9.28 -16.84 34.32
CA LEU A 140 -8.45 -15.62 34.34
C LEU A 140 -7.92 -15.28 32.93
N PHE A 141 -7.62 -16.30 32.13
CA PHE A 141 -7.22 -16.14 30.74
C PHE A 141 -8.34 -15.52 29.89
N ASP A 142 -9.59 -15.94 30.12
CA ASP A 142 -10.75 -15.40 29.42
C ASP A 142 -11.02 -13.93 29.75
N GLU A 143 -10.77 -13.51 31.00
CA GLU A 143 -10.89 -12.10 31.43
C GLU A 143 -9.84 -11.21 30.77
N ILE A 144 -8.59 -11.68 30.67
CA ILE A 144 -7.48 -10.98 30.00
C ILE A 144 -7.75 -10.85 28.50
N LYS A 145 -8.25 -11.93 27.89
CA LYS A 145 -8.59 -11.93 26.48
C LYS A 145 -9.64 -10.86 26.20
N ARG A 146 -10.67 -10.76 27.04
CA ARG A 146 -11.70 -9.72 26.95
C ARG A 146 -11.15 -8.30 27.07
N ASP A 147 -10.33 -8.01 28.09
CA ASP A 147 -9.75 -6.66 28.27
C ASP A 147 -8.80 -6.29 27.12
N ALA A 148 -8.05 -7.27 26.61
CA ALA A 148 -7.22 -7.09 25.42
C ALA A 148 -8.06 -6.88 24.15
N ASP A 149 -9.19 -7.57 24.00
CA ASP A 149 -10.13 -7.41 22.89
C ASP A 149 -10.79 -6.01 22.94
N GLU A 150 -11.25 -5.57 24.10
CA GLU A 150 -11.87 -4.24 24.30
C GLU A 150 -10.89 -3.10 23.95
N LYS A 151 -9.64 -3.19 24.43
CA LYS A 151 -8.58 -2.21 24.08
C LYS A 151 -8.27 -2.22 22.58
N MET A 152 -8.35 -3.37 21.94
CA MET A 152 -8.13 -3.51 20.50
C MET A 152 -9.29 -2.90 19.70
N GLU A 153 -10.54 -3.13 20.11
CA GLU A 153 -11.73 -2.53 19.51
C GLU A 153 -11.70 -0.99 19.60
N LEU A 154 -11.36 -0.45 20.77
CA LEU A 154 -11.21 1.00 20.96
C LEU A 154 -10.13 1.60 20.04
N ARG A 155 -8.99 0.92 19.89
CA ARG A 155 -7.92 1.35 18.99
C ARG A 155 -8.35 1.30 17.52
N LEU A 156 -9.10 0.28 17.12
CA LEU A 156 -9.64 0.17 15.77
C LEU A 156 -10.63 1.31 15.49
N ALA A 157 -11.54 1.58 16.43
CA ALA A 157 -12.49 2.69 16.31
C ALA A 157 -11.80 4.06 16.20
N MET A 158 -10.76 4.31 17.01
CA MET A 158 -9.97 5.54 16.93
C MET A 158 -9.22 5.67 15.60
N LEU A 159 -8.66 4.56 15.11
CA LEU A 159 -7.94 4.52 13.84
C LEU A 159 -8.88 4.74 12.65
N ASP A 160 -10.07 4.15 12.68
CA ASP A 160 -11.10 4.35 11.66
C ASP A 160 -11.58 5.80 11.66
N LEU A 161 -11.78 6.41 12.83
CA LEU A 161 -12.09 7.84 12.94
C LEU A 161 -10.98 8.70 12.32
N ASN A 162 -9.72 8.46 12.68
CA ASN A 162 -8.58 9.20 12.16
C ASN A 162 -8.42 9.00 10.64
N ASN A 163 -8.60 7.79 10.14
CA ASN A 163 -8.58 7.50 8.70
C ASN A 163 -9.70 8.26 7.97
N ASN A 164 -10.93 8.22 8.48
CA ASN A 164 -12.05 8.96 7.91
C ASN A 164 -11.79 10.48 7.89
N GLN A 165 -11.20 11.02 8.97
CA GLN A 165 -10.82 12.43 9.04
C GLN A 165 -9.73 12.77 8.03
N ASN A 166 -8.68 11.95 7.92
CA ASN A 166 -7.60 12.14 6.95
C ASN A 166 -8.12 12.03 5.51
N GLU A 167 -9.01 11.08 5.22
CA GLU A 167 -9.63 10.92 3.90
C GLU A 167 -10.50 12.12 3.52
N ALA A 168 -11.26 12.67 4.46
CA ALA A 168 -12.06 13.88 4.24
C ALA A 168 -11.17 15.10 3.99
N LEU A 169 -10.08 15.23 4.75
CA LEU A 169 -9.10 16.30 4.60
C LEU A 169 -8.36 16.21 3.25
N GLU A 170 -7.94 15.03 2.84
CA GLU A 170 -7.35 14.81 1.52
C GLU A 170 -8.33 15.14 0.39
N LEU A 171 -9.60 14.73 0.52
CA LEU A 171 -10.63 15.04 -0.46
C LEU A 171 -10.85 16.54 -0.58
N SER A 172 -10.92 17.25 0.55
CA SER A 172 -11.04 18.71 0.57
C SER A 172 -9.86 19.39 -0.12
N LYS A 173 -8.63 18.99 0.21
CA LYS A 173 -7.40 19.51 -0.42
C LYS A 173 -7.41 19.31 -1.93
N ARG A 174 -7.78 18.11 -2.40
CA ARG A 174 -7.84 17.82 -3.85
C ARG A 174 -8.86 18.68 -4.57
N ARG A 175 -10.03 18.91 -3.96
CA ARG A 175 -11.09 19.76 -4.53
C ARG A 175 -10.66 21.22 -4.66
N GLU A 176 -9.95 21.72 -3.65
CA GLU A 176 -9.39 23.07 -3.69
C GLU A 176 -8.29 23.20 -4.75
N GLN A 177 -7.35 22.25 -4.79
CA GLN A 177 -6.27 22.21 -5.80
C GLN A 177 -6.80 22.09 -7.22
N PHE A 178 -7.87 21.32 -7.42
CA PHE A 178 -8.48 21.11 -8.73
C PHE A 178 -8.91 22.43 -9.40
N GLY A 179 -9.44 23.39 -8.62
CA GLY A 179 -9.81 24.70 -9.18
C GLY A 179 -8.64 25.44 -9.82
N PHE A 180 -7.48 25.45 -9.14
CA PHE A 180 -6.26 26.07 -9.68
C PHE A 180 -5.69 25.30 -10.87
N GLU A 181 -5.85 23.98 -10.89
CA GLU A 181 -5.36 23.14 -11.98
C GLU A 181 -6.17 23.31 -13.26
N VAL A 182 -7.50 23.41 -13.14
CA VAL A 182 -8.38 23.74 -14.26
C VAL A 182 -8.03 25.12 -14.81
N LEU A 183 -7.78 26.10 -13.94
CA LEU A 183 -7.39 27.44 -14.37
C LEU A 183 -6.02 27.44 -15.09
N ALA A 184 -5.01 26.79 -14.51
CA ALA A 184 -3.68 26.66 -15.10
C ALA A 184 -3.73 25.93 -16.45
N ALA A 185 -4.55 24.90 -16.55
CA ALA A 185 -4.79 24.17 -17.77
C ALA A 185 -5.51 24.99 -18.84
N ALA A 186 -6.56 25.72 -18.46
CA ALA A 186 -7.31 26.57 -19.38
C ALA A 186 -6.43 27.68 -19.95
N THR A 187 -5.62 28.33 -19.11
CA THR A 187 -4.66 29.36 -19.56
C THR A 187 -3.58 28.76 -20.46
N THR A 188 -3.01 27.61 -20.11
CA THR A 188 -2.03 26.91 -20.97
C THR A 188 -2.63 26.53 -22.32
N THR A 189 -3.86 26.00 -22.32
CA THR A 189 -4.58 25.62 -23.55
C THR A 189 -4.87 26.84 -24.40
N ALA A 190 -5.32 27.95 -23.81
CA ALA A 190 -5.57 29.20 -24.53
C ALA A 190 -4.29 29.75 -25.18
N VAL A 191 -3.17 29.72 -24.47
CA VAL A 191 -1.86 30.16 -25.01
C VAL A 191 -1.41 29.26 -26.17
N LEU A 192 -1.53 27.93 -26.03
CA LEU A 192 -1.17 26.98 -27.09
C LEU A 192 -2.05 27.14 -28.33
N LEU A 193 -3.35 27.38 -28.16
CA LEU A 193 -4.28 27.64 -29.26
C LEU A 193 -3.98 28.98 -29.94
N ALA A 194 -3.72 30.04 -29.18
CA ALA A 194 -3.35 31.35 -29.72
C ALA A 194 -2.03 31.27 -30.50
N ALA A 195 -1.01 30.62 -29.94
CA ALA A 195 0.26 30.39 -30.62
C ALA A 195 0.08 29.52 -31.88
N GLY A 196 -0.72 28.46 -31.81
CA GLY A 196 -1.05 27.62 -32.97
C GLY A 196 -1.70 28.40 -34.11
N SER A 197 -2.61 29.32 -33.77
CA SER A 197 -3.27 30.20 -34.74
C SER A 197 -2.29 31.21 -35.36
N ILE A 198 -1.43 31.83 -34.55
CA ILE A 198 -0.46 32.86 -35.01
C ILE A 198 0.62 32.23 -35.90
N TYR A 199 1.22 31.13 -35.46
CA TYR A 199 2.32 30.46 -36.17
C TYR A 199 1.84 29.48 -37.25
N LYS A 200 0.52 29.30 -37.42
CA LYS A 200 -0.10 28.34 -38.35
C LYS A 200 0.42 26.90 -38.19
N ARG A 201 0.90 26.53 -37.00
CA ARG A 201 1.40 25.18 -36.67
C ARG A 201 0.33 24.39 -35.95
N LYS A 202 -0.20 23.35 -36.62
CA LYS A 202 -1.25 22.47 -36.07
C LYS A 202 -0.72 21.49 -35.01
N ASP A 203 0.60 21.33 -34.92
CA ASP A 203 1.25 20.39 -33.99
C ASP A 203 1.16 20.81 -32.52
N LEU A 204 0.88 22.09 -32.27
CA LEU A 204 0.68 22.63 -30.92
C LEU A 204 -0.59 22.09 -30.24
N VAL A 205 -1.45 21.37 -30.96
CA VAL A 205 -2.64 20.70 -30.43
C VAL A 205 -2.31 19.37 -29.74
N VAL A 206 -1.23 18.70 -30.13
CA VAL A 206 -0.82 17.39 -29.58
C VAL A 206 -0.67 17.40 -28.03
N PRO A 207 -0.01 18.40 -27.38
CA PRO A 207 0.11 18.43 -25.92
C PRO A 207 -1.18 18.80 -25.18
N ILE A 208 -2.21 19.31 -25.87
CA ILE A 208 -3.49 19.67 -25.24
C ILE A 208 -4.24 18.41 -24.78
N VAL A 209 -4.11 17.31 -25.54
CA VAL A 209 -4.82 16.06 -25.26
C VAL A 209 -4.44 15.43 -23.90
N PRO A 210 -3.15 15.19 -23.58
CA PRO A 210 -2.76 14.70 -22.27
C PRO A 210 -3.18 15.62 -21.12
N LEU A 211 -3.20 16.93 -21.36
CA LEU A 211 -3.54 17.94 -20.37
C LEU A 211 -5.04 17.90 -20.02
N ILE A 212 -5.92 17.85 -21.02
CA ILE A 212 -7.37 17.66 -20.82
C ILE A 212 -7.65 16.31 -20.14
N MET A 213 -6.97 15.25 -20.59
CA MET A 213 -7.18 13.91 -20.03
C MET A 213 -6.72 13.83 -18.56
N GLY A 214 -5.59 14.47 -18.24
CA GLY A 214 -5.10 14.57 -16.86
C GLY A 214 -6.09 15.29 -15.94
N ILE A 215 -6.70 16.38 -16.40
CA ILE A 215 -7.73 17.10 -15.64
C ILE A 215 -8.99 16.25 -15.50
N GLY A 216 -9.41 15.54 -16.55
CA GLY A 216 -10.55 14.63 -16.49
C GLY A 216 -10.39 13.55 -15.43
N TYR A 217 -9.21 12.91 -15.38
CA TYR A 217 -8.89 11.95 -14.32
C TYR A 217 -8.92 12.59 -12.92
N ARG A 218 -8.39 13.81 -12.77
CA ARG A 218 -8.37 14.51 -11.48
C ARG A 218 -9.74 14.98 -11.03
N TYR A 219 -10.60 15.36 -11.97
CA TYR A 219 -12.01 15.63 -11.72
C TYR A 219 -12.71 14.38 -11.18
N ASP A 220 -12.55 13.25 -11.88
CA ASP A 220 -13.15 11.97 -11.48
C ASP A 220 -12.62 11.50 -10.11
N ALA A 221 -11.33 11.72 -9.83
CA ALA A 221 -10.73 11.43 -8.53
C ALA A 221 -11.20 12.36 -7.38
N ALA A 222 -11.68 13.58 -7.67
CA ALA A 222 -12.09 14.56 -6.66
C ALA A 222 -13.62 14.64 -6.45
N PHE A 223 -14.39 14.38 -7.50
CA PHE A 223 -15.85 14.53 -7.51
C PHE A 223 -16.60 13.27 -7.99
N GLY A 224 -15.93 12.36 -8.69
CA GLY A 224 -16.54 11.15 -9.24
C GLY A 224 -16.60 9.98 -8.26
N THR A 225 -17.12 8.85 -8.76
CA THR A 225 -17.26 7.58 -8.03
C THR A 225 -16.01 6.70 -8.10
N ASN A 226 -14.90 7.24 -8.59
CA ASN A 226 -13.64 6.52 -8.80
C ASN A 226 -13.13 5.78 -7.54
N ARG A 227 -13.38 6.33 -6.35
CA ARG A 227 -12.98 5.66 -5.08
C ARG A 227 -13.71 4.35 -4.86
N GLU A 228 -14.98 4.26 -5.25
CA GLU A 228 -15.79 3.05 -5.12
C GLU A 228 -15.31 1.99 -6.12
N SER A 229 -15.04 2.37 -7.37
CA SER A 229 -14.54 1.45 -8.40
C SER A 229 -13.13 0.92 -8.08
N ILE A 230 -12.24 1.77 -7.55
CA ILE A 230 -10.91 1.36 -7.07
C ILE A 230 -11.05 0.39 -5.90
N ARG A 231 -11.96 0.66 -4.95
CA ARG A 231 -12.21 -0.22 -3.81
C ARG A 231 -12.74 -1.57 -4.24
N GLU A 232 -13.74 -1.61 -5.13
CA GLU A 232 -14.30 -2.84 -5.68
C GLU A 232 -13.23 -3.63 -6.45
N SER A 233 -12.43 -2.95 -7.25
CA SER A 233 -11.31 -3.56 -7.97
C SER A 233 -10.26 -4.15 -7.02
N ALA A 234 -9.94 -3.46 -5.93
CA ALA A 234 -9.04 -3.95 -4.90
C ALA A 234 -9.61 -5.20 -4.19
N GLU A 235 -10.90 -5.18 -3.85
CA GLU A 235 -11.58 -6.35 -3.26
C GLU A 235 -11.58 -7.55 -4.21
N LYS A 236 -11.78 -7.31 -5.52
CA LYS A 236 -11.68 -8.34 -6.55
C LYS A 236 -10.27 -8.92 -6.64
N ILE A 237 -9.23 -8.09 -6.57
CA ILE A 237 -7.83 -8.53 -6.56
C ILE A 237 -7.56 -9.42 -5.34
N LEU A 238 -8.00 -8.99 -4.15
CA LEU A 238 -7.82 -9.76 -2.90
C LEU A 238 -8.50 -11.14 -2.96
N LYS A 239 -9.65 -11.24 -3.63
CA LYS A 239 -10.38 -12.52 -3.80
C LYS A 239 -9.79 -13.41 -4.89
N THR A 240 -9.30 -12.83 -5.98
CA THR A 240 -8.90 -13.59 -7.19
C THR A 240 -7.44 -14.03 -7.15
N ASN A 241 -6.54 -13.15 -6.69
CA ASN A 241 -5.09 -13.37 -6.72
C ASN A 241 -4.44 -12.88 -5.41
N PRO A 242 -4.70 -13.55 -4.28
CA PRO A 242 -4.19 -13.12 -2.97
C PRO A 242 -2.65 -13.10 -2.92
N GLU A 243 -1.96 -13.98 -3.65
CA GLU A 243 -0.49 -14.07 -3.73
C GLU A 243 0.20 -12.80 -4.24
N LEU A 244 -0.46 -12.05 -5.13
CA LEU A 244 0.06 -10.78 -5.65
C LEU A 244 0.14 -9.69 -4.57
N VAL A 245 -0.65 -9.85 -3.51
CA VAL A 245 -0.89 -8.81 -2.50
C VAL A 245 -0.46 -9.25 -1.10
N GLN A 246 0.17 -10.42 -0.98
CA GLN A 246 0.74 -10.83 0.28
C GLN A 246 1.90 -9.90 0.67
N PRO A 247 2.06 -9.60 1.98
CA PRO A 247 3.18 -8.81 2.48
C PRO A 247 4.53 -9.43 2.07
N ILE A 248 5.56 -8.59 2.03
CA ILE A 248 6.89 -8.94 1.49
C ILE A 248 7.48 -10.16 2.21
N ALA A 249 7.37 -10.23 3.54
CA ALA A 249 7.88 -11.34 4.37
C ALA A 249 7.00 -12.62 4.37
N GLY A 250 6.02 -12.72 3.46
CA GLY A 250 5.01 -13.79 3.51
C GLY A 250 4.01 -13.59 4.65
N ALA A 251 2.85 -14.25 4.56
CA ALA A 251 1.90 -14.24 5.65
C ALA A 251 2.44 -15.12 6.80
N ILE A 252 2.97 -14.52 7.88
CA ILE A 252 3.16 -15.23 9.14
C ILE A 252 1.75 -15.56 9.63
N THR A 253 1.27 -16.74 9.28
CA THR A 253 -0.05 -17.19 9.68
C THR A 253 0.01 -17.62 11.14
N LEU A 254 -1.05 -17.34 11.91
CA LEU A 254 -1.23 -17.91 13.25
C LEU A 254 -1.01 -19.44 13.24
N ARG A 255 -1.31 -20.09 12.11
CA ARG A 255 -1.05 -21.52 11.88
C ARG A 255 0.42 -21.90 11.83
N GLN A 256 1.30 -21.11 11.21
CA GLN A 256 2.75 -21.34 11.24
C GLN A 256 3.33 -21.11 12.64
N ILE A 257 2.77 -20.14 13.38
CA ILE A 257 3.09 -19.91 14.80
C ILE A 257 2.62 -21.11 15.65
N ASP A 258 1.40 -21.61 15.42
CA ASP A 258 0.85 -22.78 16.10
C ASP A 258 1.52 -24.10 15.70
N GLU A 259 1.97 -24.26 14.45
CA GLU A 259 2.74 -25.41 13.96
C GLU A 259 4.16 -25.39 14.54
N TYR A 260 4.82 -24.23 14.62
CA TYR A 260 6.08 -24.06 15.36
C TYR A 260 5.90 -24.36 16.85
N ARG A 261 4.78 -23.93 17.45
CA ARG A 261 4.40 -24.23 18.83
C ARG A 261 4.20 -25.74 19.06
N LYS A 262 3.56 -26.46 18.12
CA LYS A 262 3.39 -27.92 18.21
C LYS A 262 4.69 -28.68 17.98
N ALA A 263 5.51 -28.27 17.02
CA ALA A 263 6.75 -28.97 16.65
C ALA A 263 7.86 -28.83 17.69
N ASN A 264 7.99 -27.67 18.34
CA ASN A 264 9.08 -27.40 19.29
C ASN A 264 8.70 -27.62 20.78
N PHE A 265 7.40 -27.76 21.11
CA PHE A 265 6.95 -27.79 22.51
C PHE A 265 6.04 -28.97 22.88
N GLN A 266 5.94 -30.03 22.05
CA GLN A 266 5.32 -31.33 22.41
C GLN A 266 6.31 -32.39 22.91
N LYS A 267 7.50 -32.01 23.39
CA LYS A 267 8.42 -32.91 24.11
C LYS A 267 8.47 -32.57 25.59
#